data_AF-A0A7S0EU76-F1
#
_entry.id   AF-A0A7S0EU76-F1
#
_cell.length_a   1.000
_cell.length_b   1.000
_cell.length_c   1.000
_cell.angle_alpha   90.00
_cell.angle_beta   90.00
_cell.angle_gamma   90.00
#
_symmetry.space_group_name_H-M   'P 1'
#
loop_
_entity.id
_entity.type
_entity.pdbx_description
1 polymer ?
#
loop_
_entity_poly.entity_id
_entity_poly.type
_entity_poly.pdbx_seq_one_letter_code
_entity_poly.pdbx_strand_id
1 'polypeptide(L)'
;DNDFTSLMRSAAKLGLVLEVANMKDLPSWLARIDDMLAKIQKSLTEYLEKKRSSFPRFYFVGDEDLLEIIGNGKEPPAIQRHLRKMFSGIYQIGTAGEEGKIESVSSSQAE
;
A
#
# COMPACT_ATOMS: atom_id res chain seq x y z
N ASP A 1 15.65 -4.84 0.91
CA ASP A 1 16.21 -3.58 1.42
C ASP A 1 17.72 -3.52 1.56
N ASN A 2 18.37 -4.31 2.42
CA ASN A 2 19.82 -4.15 2.69
C ASN A 2 20.71 -4.11 1.43
N ASP A 3 20.37 -4.89 0.40
CA ASP A 3 21.11 -4.91 -0.86
C ASP A 3 20.98 -3.60 -1.64
N PHE A 4 19.73 -3.10 -1.81
CA PHE A 4 19.48 -1.82 -2.45
C PHE A 4 20.14 -0.67 -1.67
N THR A 5 19.98 -0.65 -0.35
CA THR A 5 20.54 0.41 0.51
C THR A 5 22.08 0.39 0.51
N SER A 6 22.70 -0.78 0.40
CA SER A 6 24.16 -0.91 0.29
C SER A 6 24.67 -0.41 -1.06
N LEU A 7 23.98 -0.75 -2.15
CA LEU A 7 24.30 -0.25 -3.49
C LEU A 7 24.18 1.28 -3.56
N MET A 8 23.06 1.83 -3.07
CA MET A 8 22.83 3.28 -3.07
C MET A 8 23.86 4.03 -2.23
N ARG A 9 24.33 3.46 -1.11
CA ARG A 9 25.45 4.03 -0.34
C ARG A 9 26.76 4.01 -1.10
N SER A 10 27.08 2.93 -1.80
CA SER A 10 28.29 2.85 -2.63
C SER A 10 28.23 3.81 -3.81
N ALA A 11 27.07 3.91 -4.48
CA ALA A 11 26.85 4.87 -5.56
C ALA A 11 26.96 6.32 -5.07
N ALA A 12 26.39 6.63 -3.90
CA ALA A 12 26.47 7.97 -3.30
C ALA A 12 27.90 8.39 -2.95
N LYS A 13 28.80 7.43 -2.65
CA LYS A 13 30.22 7.73 -2.37
C LYS A 13 31.02 8.10 -3.63
N LEU A 14 30.69 7.51 -4.77
CA LEU A 14 31.45 7.71 -6.01
C LEU A 14 31.14 9.06 -6.66
N GLY A 15 29.95 9.63 -6.45
CA GLY A 15 29.57 11.01 -6.83
C GLY A 15 29.54 11.30 -8.34
N LEU A 16 30.27 10.52 -9.16
CA LEU A 16 30.38 10.60 -10.60
C LEU A 16 29.65 9.42 -11.24
N VAL A 17 28.70 9.73 -12.12
CA VAL A 17 27.87 8.72 -12.81
C VAL A 17 28.72 7.72 -13.59
N LEU A 18 29.83 8.15 -14.19
CA LEU A 18 30.74 7.29 -14.94
C LEU A 18 31.46 6.26 -14.04
N GLU A 19 31.79 6.62 -12.81
CA GLU A 19 32.42 5.70 -11.86
C GLU A 19 31.41 4.67 -11.35
N VAL A 20 30.17 5.09 -11.13
CA VAL A 20 29.07 4.19 -10.77
C VAL A 20 28.80 3.21 -11.90
N ALA A 21 28.72 3.70 -13.14
CA ALA A 21 28.50 2.86 -14.33
C ALA A 21 29.63 1.85 -14.58
N ASN A 22 30.86 2.15 -14.13
CA ASN A 22 32.02 1.28 -14.26
C ASN A 22 32.12 0.23 -13.13
N MET A 23 31.17 0.19 -12.19
CA MET A 23 31.12 -0.88 -11.19
C MET A 23 30.82 -2.23 -11.85
N LYS A 24 31.80 -3.14 -11.82
CA LYS A 24 31.77 -4.44 -12.50
C LYS A 24 30.52 -5.27 -12.18
N ASP A 25 30.03 -5.20 -10.95
CA ASP A 25 28.90 -6.02 -10.49
C ASP A 25 27.53 -5.30 -10.60
N LEU A 26 27.51 -4.02 -11.01
CA LEU A 26 26.28 -3.21 -11.04
C LEU A 26 25.17 -3.81 -11.91
N PRO A 27 25.41 -4.27 -13.16
CA PRO A 27 24.35 -4.82 -13.99
C PRO A 27 23.71 -6.09 -13.39
N SER A 28 24.53 -6.98 -12.84
CA SER A 28 24.07 -8.21 -12.20
C SER A 28 23.25 -7.90 -10.95
N TRP A 29 23.69 -6.93 -10.15
CA TRP A 29 22.96 -6.47 -8.98
C TRP A 29 21.62 -5.83 -9.31
N LEU A 30 21.58 -4.94 -10.31
CA LEU A 30 20.33 -4.30 -10.75
C LEU A 30 19.34 -5.34 -11.28
N ALA A 31 19.79 -6.29 -12.11
CA ALA A 31 18.96 -7.37 -12.60
C ALA A 31 18.39 -8.23 -11.45
N ARG A 32 19.19 -8.50 -10.41
CA ARG A 32 18.74 -9.23 -9.22
C ARG A 32 17.69 -8.44 -8.43
N ILE A 33 17.88 -7.14 -8.24
CA ILE A 33 16.92 -6.28 -7.53
C ILE A 33 15.61 -6.21 -8.32
N ASP A 34 15.69 -6.07 -9.65
CA ASP A 34 14.52 -6.05 -10.54
C ASP A 34 13.71 -7.36 -10.45
N ASP A 35 14.36 -8.53 -10.55
CA ASP A 35 13.70 -9.83 -10.40
C ASP A 35 13.04 -9.99 -9.01
N MET A 36 13.70 -9.52 -7.96
CA MET A 36 13.12 -9.52 -6.61
C MET A 36 11.88 -8.62 -6.51
N LEU A 37 11.94 -7.41 -7.07
CA LEU A 37 10.82 -6.47 -7.08
C LEU A 37 9.65 -7.01 -7.91
N ALA A 38 9.91 -7.62 -9.06
CA ALA A 38 8.90 -8.23 -9.90
C ALA A 38 8.15 -9.36 -9.16
N LYS A 39 8.86 -10.19 -8.40
CA LYS A 39 8.24 -11.24 -7.56
C LYS A 39 7.36 -10.64 -6.47
N ILE A 40 7.86 -9.60 -5.77
CA ILE A 40 7.09 -8.92 -4.72
C ILE A 40 5.82 -8.29 -5.30
N GLN A 41 5.94 -7.60 -6.44
CA GLN A 41 4.81 -6.98 -7.12
C GLN A 41 3.77 -8.03 -7.52
N LYS A 42 4.19 -9.15 -8.10
CA LYS A 42 3.28 -10.26 -8.44
C LYS A 42 2.55 -10.81 -7.22
N SER A 43 3.27 -11.12 -6.15
CA SER A 43 2.67 -11.62 -4.90
C SER A 43 1.72 -10.60 -4.27
N LEU A 44 2.03 -9.31 -4.37
CA LEU A 44 1.16 -8.24 -3.91
C LEU A 44 -0.13 -8.17 -4.74
N THR A 45 -0.03 -8.20 -6.07
CA THR A 45 -1.22 -8.22 -6.95
C THR A 45 -2.13 -9.41 -6.64
N GLU A 46 -1.56 -10.61 -6.51
CA GLU A 46 -2.33 -11.82 -6.16
C GLU A 46 -3.00 -11.69 -4.78
N TYR A 47 -2.30 -11.09 -3.80
CA TYR A 47 -2.84 -10.85 -2.47
C TYR A 47 -4.02 -9.85 -2.50
N LEU A 48 -3.87 -8.73 -3.20
CA LEU A 48 -4.93 -7.73 -3.32
C LEU A 48 -6.16 -8.31 -4.04
N GLU A 49 -5.97 -9.10 -5.09
CA GLU A 49 -7.07 -9.75 -5.81
C GLU A 49 -7.80 -10.79 -4.94
N LYS A 50 -7.06 -11.53 -4.11
CA LYS A 50 -7.67 -12.41 -3.10
C LYS A 50 -8.51 -11.63 -2.07
N LYS A 51 -8.08 -10.43 -1.69
CA LYS A 51 -8.86 -9.57 -0.79
C LYS A 51 -10.10 -9.01 -1.49
N ARG A 52 -9.99 -8.60 -2.75
CA ARG A 52 -11.12 -8.14 -3.57
C ARG A 52 -12.17 -9.22 -3.79
N SER A 53 -11.75 -10.44 -4.11
CA SER A 53 -12.67 -11.58 -4.25
C SER A 53 -13.37 -11.95 -2.94
N SER A 54 -12.69 -11.77 -1.79
CA SER A 54 -13.30 -12.00 -0.47
C SER A 54 -14.33 -10.93 -0.10
N PHE A 55 -14.14 -9.69 -0.57
CA PHE A 55 -15.07 -8.58 -0.33
C PHE A 55 -15.21 -7.70 -1.59
N PRO A 56 -16.21 -7.97 -2.45
CA PRO A 56 -16.32 -7.35 -3.78
C PRO A 56 -16.39 -5.83 -3.80
N ARG A 57 -16.72 -5.15 -2.69
CA ARG A 57 -16.69 -3.68 -2.67
C ARG A 57 -15.27 -3.10 -2.78
N PHE A 58 -14.23 -3.90 -2.53
CA PHE A 58 -12.85 -3.47 -2.76
C PHE A 58 -12.49 -3.29 -4.25
N TYR A 59 -13.34 -3.74 -5.19
CA TYR A 59 -13.18 -3.37 -6.61
C TYR A 59 -13.48 -1.89 -6.88
N PHE A 60 -14.16 -1.18 -5.96
CA PHE A 60 -14.45 0.26 -6.10
C PHE A 60 -13.32 1.17 -5.59
N VAL A 61 -12.22 0.59 -5.07
CA VAL A 61 -11.06 1.33 -4.57
C VAL A 61 -9.78 0.89 -5.27
N GLY A 62 -8.83 1.82 -5.43
CA GLY A 62 -7.52 1.54 -6.02
C GLY A 62 -6.64 0.69 -5.12
N ASP A 63 -5.50 0.21 -5.65
CA ASP A 63 -4.56 -0.63 -4.89
C ASP A 63 -3.96 0.12 -3.69
N GLU A 64 -3.65 1.42 -3.83
CA GLU A 64 -3.16 2.26 -2.73
C GLU A 64 -4.19 2.42 -1.61
N ASP A 65 -5.43 2.77 -1.96
CA ASP A 65 -6.54 2.88 -1.01
C ASP A 65 -6.76 1.52 -0.29
N LEU A 66 -6.72 0.41 -1.04
CA LEU A 66 -6.93 -0.92 -0.47
C LEU A 66 -5.82 -1.30 0.51
N LEU A 67 -4.57 -0.95 0.20
CA LEU A 67 -3.44 -1.14 1.10
C LEU A 67 -3.58 -0.32 2.37
N GLU A 68 -4.03 0.92 2.27
CA GLU A 68 -4.29 1.80 3.43
C GLU A 68 -5.39 1.21 4.34
N ILE A 69 -6.47 0.70 3.76
CA ILE A 69 -7.54 0.01 4.50
C ILE A 69 -7.02 -1.24 5.22
N ILE A 70 -6.19 -2.05 4.56
CA ILE A 70 -5.64 -3.28 5.14
C ILE A 70 -4.63 -2.97 6.24
N GLY A 71 -3.79 -1.95 6.04
CA GLY A 71 -2.78 -1.51 7.01
C GLY A 71 -3.39 -0.88 8.26
N ASN A 72 -4.40 -0.03 8.08
CA ASN A 72 -5.07 0.71 9.14
C ASN A 72 -6.39 0.07 9.59
N GLY A 73 -6.59 -1.23 9.33
CA GLY A 73 -7.84 -1.97 9.58
C GLY A 73 -8.38 -1.90 11.02
N LYS A 74 -7.53 -1.52 11.98
CA LYS A 74 -7.87 -1.39 13.41
C LYS A 74 -8.20 0.04 13.83
N GLU A 75 -8.05 1.02 12.94
CA GLU A 75 -8.29 2.43 13.20
C GLU A 75 -9.48 2.91 12.36
N PRO A 76 -10.73 2.80 12.88
CA PRO A 76 -11.92 3.23 12.15
C PRO A 76 -11.85 4.66 11.57
N PRO A 77 -11.25 5.65 12.26
CA PRO A 77 -11.12 7.00 11.70
C PRO A 77 -10.29 7.06 10.41
N ALA A 78 -9.23 6.26 10.31
CA ALA A 78 -8.38 6.21 9.11
C ALA A 78 -9.12 5.58 7.91
N ILE A 79 -9.98 4.60 8.17
CA ILE A 79 -10.73 3.88 7.12
C ILE A 79 -11.94 4.68 6.62
N GLN A 80 -12.47 5.61 7.43
CA GLN A 80 -13.72 6.33 7.16
C GLN A 80 -13.76 7.01 5.79
N ARG A 81 -12.64 7.58 5.32
CA ARG A 81 -12.55 8.20 3.98
C ARG A 81 -12.79 7.21 2.86
N HIS A 82 -12.32 5.97 3.00
CA HIS A 82 -12.46 4.93 1.98
C HIS A 82 -13.85 4.28 2.03
N LEU A 83 -14.52 4.26 3.18
CA LEU A 83 -15.91 3.78 3.29
C LEU A 83 -16.86 4.59 2.39
N ARG A 84 -16.67 5.92 2.29
CA ARG A 84 -17.44 6.77 1.36
C ARG A 84 -17.27 6.35 -0.10
N LYS A 85 -16.07 5.91 -0.50
CA LYS A 85 -15.80 5.44 -1.87
C LYS A 85 -16.48 4.09 -2.14
N MET A 86 -16.54 3.22 -1.14
CA MET A 86 -17.14 1.88 -1.26
C MET A 86 -18.68 1.88 -1.10
N PHE A 87 -19.23 2.84 -0.37
CA PHE A 87 -20.65 2.89 -0.01
C PHE A 87 -21.22 4.30 -0.21
N SER A 88 -22.07 4.46 -1.23
CA SER A 88 -22.72 5.73 -1.56
C SER A 88 -23.65 6.27 -0.46
N GLY A 89 -24.20 5.39 0.38
CA GLY A 89 -25.08 5.77 1.49
C GLY A 89 -24.37 6.04 2.82
N ILE A 90 -23.06 5.81 2.90
CA ILE A 90 -22.29 6.00 4.14
C ILE A 90 -21.47 7.27 4.00
N TYR A 91 -21.83 8.29 4.79
CA TYR A 91 -21.05 9.52 4.90
C TYR A 91 -20.15 9.51 6.14
N GLN A 92 -20.64 9.00 7.26
CA GLN A 92 -19.89 8.99 8.51
C GLN A 92 -20.22 7.74 9.32
N ILE A 93 -19.21 7.25 10.05
CA ILE A 93 -19.39 6.22 11.07
C ILE A 93 -19.15 6.87 12.43
N GLY A 94 -20.05 6.63 13.39
CA GLY A 94 -19.85 7.01 14.78
C GLY A 94 -19.25 5.84 15.54
N THR A 95 -18.10 6.07 16.16
CA THR A 95 -17.44 5.11 17.05
C THR A 95 -17.53 5.60 18.48
N ALA A 96 -17.88 4.72 19.42
CA ALA A 96 -17.85 5.05 20.85
C ALA A 96 -16.99 4.07 21.64
N GLY A 97 -16.47 4.58 22.76
CA GLY A 97 -15.54 3.87 23.64
C GLY A 97 -14.11 3.78 23.09
N GLU A 98 -13.20 3.27 23.92
CA GLU A 98 -11.80 3.05 23.56
C GLU A 98 -11.61 1.85 22.60
N GLU A 99 -12.63 0.99 22.44
CA GLU A 99 -12.55 -0.25 21.65
C GLU A 99 -12.88 -0.06 20.15
N GLY A 100 -13.15 1.16 19.69
CA GLY A 100 -13.39 1.43 18.26
C GLY A 100 -14.65 0.76 17.68
N LYS A 101 -15.62 0.44 18.54
CA LYS A 101 -16.88 -0.20 18.14
C LYS A 101 -17.73 0.78 17.33
N ILE A 102 -18.22 0.34 16.18
CA ILE A 102 -19.10 1.15 15.31
C ILE A 102 -20.51 1.11 15.90
N GLU A 103 -21.03 2.27 16.31
CA GLU A 103 -22.36 2.40 16.92
C GLU A 103 -23.40 3.03 15.99
N SER A 104 -22.95 3.88 15.07
CA SER A 104 -23.86 4.56 14.14
C SER A 104 -23.24 4.73 12.77
N VAL A 105 -24.11 4.85 11.77
CA VAL A 105 -23.77 5.17 10.40
C VAL A 105 -24.69 6.29 9.97
N SER A 106 -24.14 7.38 9.44
CA SER A 106 -24.91 8.55 9.00
C SER A 106 -24.76 8.74 7.50
N SER A 107 -25.87 9.08 6.84
CA SER A 107 -25.90 9.45 5.43
C SER A 107 -25.50 10.92 5.23
N SER A 108 -25.21 11.29 3.97
CA SER A 108 -24.91 12.68 3.58
C SER A 108 -26.15 13.57 3.57
N GLN A 109 -27.32 12.96 3.40
CA GLN A 109 -28.62 13.52 3.71
C GLN A 109 -28.90 13.10 5.14
N ALA A 110 -28.92 14.03 6.09
CA ALA A 110 -29.03 13.72 7.51
C ALA A 110 -30.37 13.03 7.84
N GLU A 111 -30.37 11.70 7.77
CA GLU A 111 -31.32 10.77 8.39
C GLU A 111 -30.53 9.66 9.08
#